data_AF-A0A9N9XB01-F1
#
_entry.id   AF-A0A9N9XB01-F1
#
_cell.length_a   1.000
_cell.length_b   1.000
_cell.length_c   1.000
_cell.angle_alpha   90.00
_cell.angle_beta   90.00
_cell.angle_gamma   90.00
#
_symmetry.space_group_name_H-M   'P 1'
#
loop_
_entity.id
_entity.type
_entity.pdbx_description
1 polymer ?
#
loop_
_entity_poly.entity_id
_entity_poly.type
_entity_poly.pdbx_seq_one_letter_code
_entity_poly.pdbx_strand_id
1 'polypeptide(L)'
;MLLKTTVLILISITVSTITSKSCNPSYLRDGSYFFSTKENFMYYPWHTYVPPEGQVKYMIVRDEQNIPQICKDATKYNTLQEIIFYKINLQYMEPGLFNSRHLEQVFIQYNQLKNIPLGLFNGTSIRSLVLSDNQIGYIDDGAFKDMHKLEAIALDFNKLNHSIRNGLLVLVSSMS
;
A
#
# COMPACT_ATOMS: atom_id res chain seq x y z
N MET A 1 -57.05 -31.03 0.42
CA MET A 1 -55.70 -31.47 0.80
C MET A 1 -54.83 -31.46 -0.44
N LEU A 2 -54.15 -30.34 -0.72
CA LEU A 2 -53.25 -30.16 -1.86
C LEU A 2 -52.02 -29.44 -1.31
N LEU A 3 -50.92 -30.17 -1.15
CA LEU A 3 -49.63 -29.60 -0.77
C LEU A 3 -49.11 -28.78 -1.97
N LYS A 4 -48.95 -27.46 -1.80
CA LYS A 4 -48.13 -26.65 -2.69
C LYS A 4 -46.66 -26.91 -2.35
N THR A 5 -46.00 -27.70 -3.18
CA THR A 5 -44.55 -27.95 -3.11
C THR A 5 -43.81 -26.69 -3.54
N THR A 6 -43.27 -25.95 -2.58
CA THR A 6 -42.36 -24.82 -2.84
C THR A 6 -40.99 -25.39 -3.23
N VAL A 7 -40.61 -25.23 -4.49
CA VAL A 7 -39.25 -25.53 -4.97
C VAL A 7 -38.33 -24.41 -4.46
N LEU A 8 -37.58 -24.67 -3.38
CA LEU A 8 -36.46 -23.83 -2.98
C LEU A 8 -35.31 -24.06 -3.97
N ILE A 9 -35.12 -23.11 -4.88
CA ILE A 9 -33.89 -23.03 -5.68
C ILE A 9 -32.78 -22.60 -4.73
N LEU A 10 -31.97 -23.57 -4.29
CA LEU A 10 -30.70 -23.32 -3.63
C LEU A 10 -29.76 -22.69 -4.67
N ILE A 11 -29.75 -21.36 -4.75
CA ILE A 11 -28.66 -20.66 -5.40
C ILE A 11 -27.46 -20.90 -4.49
N SER A 12 -26.55 -21.77 -4.94
CA SER A 12 -25.24 -21.95 -4.36
C SER A 12 -24.47 -20.65 -4.51
N ILE A 13 -24.70 -19.69 -3.62
CA ILE A 13 -23.79 -18.59 -3.42
C ILE A 13 -22.56 -19.24 -2.79
N THR A 14 -21.58 -19.58 -3.61
CA THR A 14 -20.21 -19.71 -3.11
C THR A 14 -19.85 -18.32 -2.62
N VAL A 15 -20.13 -18.03 -1.36
CA VAL A 15 -19.41 -17.01 -0.63
C VAL A 15 -18.00 -17.56 -0.59
N SER A 16 -17.20 -17.20 -1.59
CA SER A 16 -15.76 -17.31 -1.53
C SER A 16 -15.40 -16.62 -0.23
N THR A 17 -15.12 -17.41 0.80
CA THR A 17 -14.57 -16.89 2.04
C THR A 17 -13.32 -16.15 1.61
N ILE A 18 -13.39 -14.81 1.62
CA ILE A 18 -12.23 -13.97 1.43
C ILE A 18 -11.36 -14.32 2.63
N THR A 19 -10.47 -15.28 2.46
CA THR A 19 -9.34 -15.45 3.36
C THR A 19 -8.63 -14.12 3.28
N SER A 20 -8.82 -13.27 4.31
CA SER A 20 -8.02 -12.08 4.49
C SER A 20 -6.57 -12.51 4.30
N LYS A 21 -5.89 -11.99 3.27
CA LYS A 21 -4.47 -12.25 3.07
C LYS A 21 -3.76 -11.86 4.35
N SER A 22 -3.44 -12.85 5.18
CA SER A 22 -2.66 -12.64 6.40
C SER A 22 -1.28 -12.20 5.93
N CYS A 23 -0.88 -10.99 6.33
CA CYS A 23 0.45 -10.54 6.01
C CYS A 23 1.49 -11.42 6.71
N ASN A 24 2.52 -11.87 5.99
CA ASN A 24 3.64 -12.61 6.56
C ASN A 24 4.82 -11.64 6.81
N PRO A 25 5.17 -11.34 8.06
CA PRO A 25 6.24 -10.42 8.39
C PRO A 25 7.66 -11.01 8.20
N SER A 26 7.79 -12.30 7.88
CA SER A 26 9.12 -12.94 7.75
C SER A 26 9.94 -12.37 6.60
N TYR A 27 9.30 -11.91 5.51
CA TYR A 27 9.99 -11.35 4.34
C TYR A 27 10.83 -10.12 4.65
N LEU A 28 10.47 -9.38 5.70
CA LEU A 28 11.29 -8.27 6.17
C LEU A 28 12.45 -8.77 7.02
N ARG A 29 12.26 -9.78 7.89
CA ARG A 29 13.32 -10.30 8.76
C ARG A 29 14.54 -10.80 7.99
N ASP A 30 14.31 -11.35 6.82
CA ASP A 30 15.35 -11.89 5.93
C ASP A 30 15.88 -10.84 4.91
N GLY A 31 15.27 -9.64 4.88
CA GLY A 31 15.60 -8.56 3.95
C GLY A 31 16.52 -7.48 4.55
N SER A 32 17.20 -6.74 3.67
CA SER A 32 17.96 -5.53 4.06
C SER A 32 17.08 -4.30 3.84
N TYR A 33 16.26 -3.95 4.83
CA TYR A 33 15.58 -2.66 4.89
C TYR A 33 16.42 -1.69 5.71
N PHE A 34 16.46 -0.44 5.27
CA PHE A 34 17.27 0.60 5.88
C PHE A 34 16.37 1.67 6.48
N PHE A 35 16.65 2.06 7.72
CA PHE A 35 16.09 3.26 8.31
C PHE A 35 17.11 4.39 8.21
N SER A 36 16.63 5.62 8.03
CA SER A 36 17.50 6.79 8.15
C SER A 36 16.87 7.88 9.01
N THR A 37 17.73 8.57 9.75
CA THR A 37 17.38 9.69 10.65
C THR A 37 17.78 11.05 10.07
N LYS A 38 18.55 11.06 8.98
CA LYS A 38 19.07 12.25 8.29
C LYS A 38 18.82 12.14 6.79
N GLU A 39 18.71 13.28 6.12
CA GLU A 39 18.66 13.37 4.64
C GLU A 39 19.94 12.83 3.99
N ASN A 40 21.08 12.94 4.67
CA ASN A 40 22.29 12.18 4.31
C ASN A 40 22.06 10.73 4.73
N PHE A 41 21.48 9.95 3.80
CA PHE A 41 21.16 8.53 3.84
C PHE A 41 22.19 7.66 4.57
N MET A 42 22.23 7.72 5.90
CA MET A 42 23.08 6.83 6.70
C MET A 42 22.32 5.51 6.76
N TYR A 43 22.83 4.53 6.01
CA TYR A 43 22.24 3.21 5.89
C TYR A 43 22.50 2.42 7.16
N TYR A 44 21.44 2.08 7.90
CA TYR A 44 21.55 1.14 9.01
C TYR A 44 20.91 -0.19 8.64
N PRO A 45 21.70 -1.23 8.35
CA PRO A 45 21.20 -2.60 8.31
C PRO A 45 20.51 -2.97 9.64
N TRP A 46 19.40 -3.73 9.60
CA TRP A 46 18.63 -4.05 10.82
C TRP A 46 19.47 -4.72 11.93
N HIS A 47 20.54 -5.42 11.53
CA HIS A 47 21.43 -6.17 12.41
C HIS A 47 22.52 -5.32 13.08
N THR A 48 22.82 -4.12 12.56
CA THR A 48 23.95 -3.30 13.06
C THR A 48 23.50 -2.17 13.99
N TYR A 49 22.40 -1.49 13.64
CA TYR A 49 21.83 -0.42 14.46
C TYR A 49 20.39 -0.16 14.04
N VAL A 50 19.45 -0.18 14.99
CA VAL A 50 18.10 0.31 14.77
C VAL A 50 18.00 1.66 15.47
N PRO A 51 17.76 2.77 14.75
CA PRO A 51 17.58 4.06 15.39
C PRO A 51 16.41 4.02 16.39
N PRO A 52 16.45 4.79 17.49
CA PRO A 52 15.32 4.92 18.39
C PRO A 52 14.05 5.28 17.62
N GLU A 53 12.90 4.70 17.98
CA GLU A 53 11.68 4.79 17.17
C GLU A 53 11.29 6.25 16.86
N GLY A 54 11.43 7.15 17.82
CA GLY A 54 11.14 8.58 17.66
C GLY A 54 12.10 9.36 16.75
N GLN A 55 13.11 8.72 16.15
CA GLN A 55 14.09 9.36 15.26
C GLN A 55 13.98 8.89 13.81
N VAL A 56 13.24 7.83 13.54
CA VAL A 56 13.14 7.24 12.19
C VAL A 56 12.27 8.12 11.29
N LYS A 57 12.89 8.80 10.33
CA LYS A 57 12.19 9.67 9.38
C LYS A 57 11.99 9.04 8.01
N TYR A 58 12.92 8.17 7.61
CA TYR A 58 12.94 7.57 6.28
C TYR A 58 12.98 6.04 6.41
N MET A 59 12.15 5.34 5.64
CA MET A 59 12.23 3.90 5.46
C MET A 59 12.48 3.60 3.98
N ILE A 60 13.59 2.94 3.69
CA ILE A 60 14.03 2.65 2.32
C ILE A 60 14.26 1.15 2.18
N VAL A 61 13.60 0.53 1.21
CA VAL A 61 13.74 -0.88 0.86
C VAL A 61 13.94 -0.97 -0.65
N ARG A 62 15.10 -1.47 -1.07
CA ARG A 62 15.48 -1.46 -2.49
C ARG A 62 16.43 -2.60 -2.88
N ASP A 63 16.88 -2.57 -4.14
CA ASP A 63 17.97 -3.38 -4.70
C ASP A 63 17.62 -4.85 -4.99
N GLU A 64 16.50 -5.09 -5.69
CA GLU A 64 16.13 -6.42 -6.23
C GLU A 64 15.88 -7.51 -5.18
N GLN A 65 15.64 -7.12 -3.93
CA GLN A 65 15.24 -8.05 -2.88
C GLN A 65 13.88 -8.67 -3.21
N ASN A 66 13.65 -9.91 -2.77
CA ASN A 66 12.35 -10.55 -2.94
C ASN A 66 11.49 -10.33 -1.69
N ILE A 67 10.84 -9.17 -1.60
CA ILE A 67 9.93 -8.79 -0.50
C ILE A 67 8.52 -8.63 -1.08
N PRO A 68 7.80 -9.74 -1.30
CA PRO A 68 6.49 -9.72 -1.95
C PRO A 68 5.40 -9.06 -1.10
N GLN A 69 5.64 -8.84 0.19
CA GLN A 69 4.68 -8.17 1.07
C GLN A 69 5.32 -7.32 2.16
N ILE A 70 4.64 -6.22 2.51
CA ILE A 70 4.97 -5.37 3.65
C ILE A 70 3.77 -5.33 4.60
N CYS A 71 4.00 -5.74 5.85
CA CYS A 71 2.99 -5.74 6.91
C CYS A 71 2.97 -4.39 7.62
N LYS A 72 1.81 -4.00 8.17
CA LYS A 72 1.60 -2.68 8.76
C LYS A 72 2.58 -2.36 9.90
N ASP A 73 3.03 -3.38 10.63
CA ASP A 73 3.96 -3.22 11.75
C ASP A 73 5.36 -2.79 11.29
N ALA A 74 5.69 -2.94 10.01
CA ALA A 74 6.97 -2.54 9.43
C ALA A 74 7.20 -1.02 9.46
N THR A 75 6.11 -0.25 9.45
CA THR A 75 6.08 1.22 9.40
C THR A 75 5.51 1.81 10.70
N LYS A 76 5.61 1.08 11.82
CA LYS A 76 5.10 1.50 13.14
C LYS A 76 5.67 2.82 13.68
N TYR A 77 6.70 3.36 13.05
CA TYR A 77 7.38 4.59 13.44
C TYR A 77 6.50 5.81 13.15
N ASN A 78 6.04 6.46 14.22
CA ASN A 78 5.14 7.62 14.14
C ASN A 78 5.81 8.90 13.63
N THR A 79 7.12 8.90 13.44
CA THR A 79 7.93 10.02 12.93
C THR A 79 8.33 9.87 11.46
N LEU A 80 7.89 8.79 10.79
CA LEU A 80 8.14 8.61 9.36
C LEU A 80 7.58 9.77 8.56
N GLN A 81 8.42 10.30 7.68
CA GLN A 81 8.14 11.41 6.75
C GLN A 81 8.12 10.92 5.30
N GLU A 82 8.91 9.90 5.00
CA GLU A 82 9.05 9.36 3.66
C GLU A 82 9.29 7.83 3.66
N ILE A 83 8.68 7.16 2.69
CA ILE A 83 8.85 5.73 2.42
C ILE A 83 9.23 5.53 0.96
N ILE A 84 10.29 4.75 0.74
CA ILE A 84 10.73 4.33 -0.60
C ILE A 84 10.78 2.81 -0.65
N PHE A 85 9.96 2.21 -1.51
CA PHE A 85 10.02 0.80 -1.88
C PHE A 85 10.31 0.68 -3.38
N TYR A 86 11.53 0.26 -3.72
CA TYR A 86 12.00 0.29 -5.10
C TYR A 86 12.51 -1.07 -5.54
N LYS A 87 11.89 -1.67 -6.56
CA LYS A 87 12.39 -2.92 -7.16
C LYS A 87 12.57 -4.06 -6.15
N ILE A 88 11.55 -4.34 -5.33
CA ILE A 88 11.58 -5.40 -4.32
C ILE A 88 10.56 -6.53 -4.58
N ASN A 89 10.03 -6.60 -5.80
CA ASN A 89 8.97 -7.54 -6.18
C ASN A 89 7.71 -7.45 -5.29
N LEU A 90 7.41 -6.27 -4.75
CA LEU A 90 6.28 -6.06 -3.85
C LEU A 90 4.95 -6.33 -4.56
N GLN A 91 4.12 -7.20 -3.98
CA GLN A 91 2.81 -7.58 -4.50
C GLN A 91 1.66 -7.23 -3.57
N TYR A 92 1.93 -7.07 -2.27
CA TYR A 92 0.91 -6.82 -1.25
C TYR A 92 1.38 -5.85 -0.16
N MET A 93 0.49 -4.93 0.21
CA MET A 93 0.67 -4.06 1.36
C MET A 93 -0.54 -4.20 2.26
N GLU A 94 -0.31 -4.43 3.55
CA GLU A 94 -1.38 -4.55 4.52
C GLU A 94 -2.11 -3.21 4.70
N PRO A 95 -3.46 -3.16 4.70
CA PRO A 95 -4.19 -1.93 5.03
C PRO A 95 -3.77 -1.34 6.38
N GLY A 96 -3.67 -0.01 6.44
CA GLY A 96 -3.11 0.71 7.60
C GLY A 96 -1.58 0.79 7.64
N LEU A 97 -0.87 0.36 6.59
CA LEU A 97 0.59 0.49 6.47
C LEU A 97 1.06 1.95 6.60
N PHE A 98 0.29 2.94 6.18
CA PHE A 98 0.73 4.34 6.12
C PHE A 98 0.23 5.19 7.30
N ASN A 99 0.29 4.68 8.54
CA ASN A 99 -0.36 5.30 9.70
C ASN A 99 0.40 6.48 10.35
N SER A 100 1.61 6.83 9.89
CA SER A 100 2.34 7.99 10.44
C SER A 100 1.67 9.29 10.01
N ARG A 101 1.35 10.16 10.98
CA ARG A 101 0.77 11.50 10.73
C ARG A 101 1.75 12.48 10.08
N HIS A 102 3.05 12.16 10.12
CA HIS A 102 4.10 12.97 9.51
C HIS A 102 4.51 12.48 8.13
N LEU A 103 3.94 11.36 7.64
CA LEU A 103 4.28 10.78 6.36
C LEU A 103 3.66 11.61 5.23
N GLU A 104 4.51 12.28 4.46
CA GLU A 104 4.10 13.15 3.36
C GLU A 104 4.43 12.56 1.99
N GLN A 105 5.46 11.71 1.90
CA GLN A 105 5.96 11.21 0.62
C GLN A 105 6.04 9.69 0.61
N VAL A 106 5.47 9.07 -0.44
CA VAL A 106 5.50 7.61 -0.61
C VAL A 106 5.85 7.29 -2.06
N PHE A 107 6.97 6.60 -2.25
CA PHE A 107 7.47 6.18 -3.55
C PHE A 107 7.52 4.64 -3.60
N ILE A 108 6.71 4.04 -4.46
CA ILE A 108 6.61 2.58 -4.61
C ILE A 108 6.70 2.24 -6.09
N GLN A 109 7.92 2.13 -6.61
CA GLN A 109 8.19 2.04 -8.03
C GLN A 109 8.87 0.72 -8.40
N TYR A 110 8.69 0.28 -9.64
CA TYR A 110 9.28 -0.95 -10.18
C TYR A 110 8.92 -2.20 -9.36
N ASN A 111 7.67 -2.29 -8.92
CA ASN A 111 7.17 -3.41 -8.13
C ASN A 111 6.10 -4.19 -8.92
N GLN A 112 5.40 -5.10 -8.26
CA GLN A 112 4.43 -6.02 -8.87
C GLN A 112 3.03 -5.84 -8.27
N LEU A 113 2.72 -4.64 -7.77
CA LEU A 113 1.40 -4.35 -7.20
C LEU A 113 0.33 -4.47 -8.29
N LYS A 114 -0.72 -5.26 -8.02
CA LYS A 114 -1.83 -5.47 -8.96
C LYS A 114 -3.09 -4.72 -8.60
N ASN A 115 -3.24 -4.41 -7.32
CA ASN A 115 -4.41 -3.72 -6.80
C ASN A 115 -4.05 -2.73 -5.69
N ILE A 116 -4.87 -1.69 -5.55
CA ILE A 116 -4.86 -0.78 -4.42
C ILE A 116 -6.11 -1.06 -3.57
N PRO A 117 -5.96 -1.70 -2.40
CA PRO A 117 -7.12 -2.07 -1.58
C PRO A 117 -7.68 -0.89 -0.77
N LEU A 118 -8.95 -0.99 -0.42
CA LEU A 118 -9.59 -0.09 0.54
C LEU A 118 -8.83 -0.13 1.88
N GLY A 119 -8.68 1.03 2.52
CA GLY A 119 -8.02 1.12 3.82
C GLY A 119 -6.50 1.25 3.77
N LEU A 120 -5.87 1.11 2.60
CA LEU A 120 -4.43 1.28 2.49
C LEU A 120 -3.98 2.70 2.84
N PHE A 121 -4.72 3.71 2.39
CA PHE A 121 -4.40 5.14 2.55
C PHE A 121 -5.36 5.90 3.47
N ASN A 122 -6.14 5.20 4.31
CA ASN A 122 -7.10 5.85 5.20
C ASN A 122 -6.42 6.79 6.20
N GLY A 123 -6.90 8.03 6.29
CA GLY A 123 -6.44 9.01 7.28
C GLY A 123 -4.97 9.42 7.13
N THR A 124 -4.37 9.20 5.96
CA THR A 124 -2.96 9.53 5.70
C THR A 124 -2.77 11.03 5.53
N SER A 125 -1.54 11.51 5.79
CA SER A 125 -1.14 12.90 5.49
C SER A 125 -0.28 13.01 4.23
N ILE A 126 -0.32 11.98 3.37
CA ILE A 126 0.49 11.90 2.15
C ILE A 126 0.09 13.02 1.19
N ARG A 127 1.10 13.76 0.71
CA ARG A 127 0.99 14.80 -0.31
C ARG A 127 1.44 14.32 -1.68
N SER A 128 2.46 13.45 -1.71
CA SER A 128 3.00 12.89 -2.95
C SER A 128 2.99 11.36 -2.90
N LEU A 129 2.28 10.75 -3.84
CA LEU A 129 2.17 9.30 -3.98
C LEU A 129 2.61 8.86 -5.38
N VAL A 130 3.73 8.16 -5.46
CA VAL A 130 4.25 7.61 -6.72
C VAL A 130 4.12 6.10 -6.72
N LEU A 131 3.29 5.59 -7.63
CA LEU A 131 2.98 4.17 -7.82
C LEU A 131 3.35 3.69 -9.24
N SER A 132 4.12 4.48 -9.98
CA SER A 132 4.50 4.18 -11.35
C SER A 132 5.30 2.88 -11.47
N ASP A 133 5.27 2.26 -12.65
CA ASP A 133 6.01 1.02 -12.93
C ASP A 133 5.59 -0.13 -12.00
N ASN A 134 4.29 -0.33 -11.88
CA ASN A 134 3.67 -1.48 -11.22
C ASN A 134 2.76 -2.23 -12.21
N GLN A 135 1.87 -3.09 -11.72
CA GLN A 135 0.91 -3.86 -12.51
C GLN A 135 -0.53 -3.53 -12.10
N ILE A 136 -0.77 -2.33 -11.56
CA ILE A 136 -2.06 -1.97 -10.97
C ILE A 136 -3.11 -1.93 -12.07
N GLY A 137 -4.05 -2.87 -12.01
CA GLY A 137 -5.20 -2.93 -12.92
C GLY A 137 -6.52 -2.65 -12.23
N TYR A 138 -6.51 -2.62 -10.89
CA TYR A 138 -7.71 -2.49 -10.08
C TYR A 138 -7.45 -1.62 -8.85
N ILE A 139 -8.41 -0.78 -8.50
CA ILE A 139 -8.37 0.11 -7.34
C ILE A 139 -9.74 -0.05 -6.69
N ASP A 140 -9.78 -0.42 -5.41
CA ASP A 140 -11.03 -0.56 -4.68
C ASP A 140 -11.76 0.79 -4.61
N ASP A 141 -13.10 0.74 -4.68
CA ASP A 141 -13.92 1.94 -4.53
C ASP A 141 -13.64 2.63 -3.20
N GLY A 142 -13.30 3.92 -3.28
CA GLY A 142 -12.96 4.72 -2.11
C GLY A 142 -11.56 4.47 -1.54
N ALA A 143 -10.66 3.75 -2.22
CA ALA A 143 -9.29 3.54 -1.73
C ALA A 143 -8.50 4.84 -1.45
N PHE A 144 -8.87 5.93 -2.11
CA PHE A 144 -8.26 7.26 -1.94
C PHE A 144 -9.15 8.29 -1.22
N LYS A 145 -10.33 7.88 -0.73
CA LYS A 145 -11.38 8.80 -0.24
C LYS A 145 -10.92 9.72 0.91
N ASP A 146 -9.98 9.26 1.73
CA ASP A 146 -9.50 9.96 2.93
C ASP A 146 -8.13 10.64 2.71
N MET A 147 -7.64 10.70 1.47
CA MET A 147 -6.37 11.34 1.13
C MET A 147 -6.51 12.85 0.93
N HIS A 148 -7.03 13.56 1.94
CA HIS A 148 -7.40 14.98 1.84
C HIS A 148 -6.24 15.96 1.63
N LYS A 149 -4.99 15.51 1.81
CA LYS A 149 -3.77 16.32 1.62
C LYS A 149 -3.02 15.98 0.33
N LEU A 150 -3.54 15.06 -0.49
CA LEU A 150 -2.86 14.62 -1.70
C LEU A 150 -2.79 15.76 -2.71
N GLU A 151 -1.57 16.08 -3.14
CA GLU A 151 -1.27 17.13 -4.11
C GLU A 151 -0.83 16.53 -5.45
N ALA A 152 -0.14 15.39 -5.41
CA ALA A 152 0.38 14.71 -6.59
C ALA A 152 0.25 13.20 -6.48
N ILE A 153 -0.25 12.58 -7.54
CA ILE A 153 -0.27 11.13 -7.71
C ILE A 153 0.26 10.74 -9.08
N ALA A 154 1.20 9.80 -9.12
CA ALA A 154 1.74 9.24 -10.35
C ALA A 154 1.41 7.74 -10.42
N LEU A 155 0.76 7.34 -11.50
CA LEU A 155 0.28 5.98 -11.75
C LEU A 155 0.70 5.46 -13.13
N ASP A 156 1.65 6.14 -13.78
CA ASP A 156 2.13 5.80 -15.10
C ASP A 156 2.70 4.38 -15.16
N PHE A 157 2.69 3.78 -16.35
CA PHE A 157 3.21 2.43 -16.57
C PHE A 157 2.54 1.34 -15.70
N ASN A 158 1.27 1.52 -15.35
CA ASN A 158 0.39 0.51 -14.76
C ASN A 158 -0.56 -0.12 -15.79
N LYS A 159 -1.44 -1.03 -15.34
CA LYS A 159 -2.44 -1.72 -16.17
C LYS A 159 -3.85 -1.10 -16.05
N LEU A 160 -3.92 0.19 -15.69
CA LEU A 160 -5.18 0.91 -15.49
C LEU A 160 -5.98 1.00 -16.79
N ASN A 161 -7.25 0.57 -16.73
CA ASN A 161 -8.21 0.76 -17.80
C ASN A 161 -8.74 2.22 -17.85
N HIS A 162 -9.46 2.57 -18.92
CA HIS A 162 -10.00 3.92 -19.12
C HIS A 162 -10.95 4.38 -18.01
N SER A 163 -11.75 3.48 -17.43
CA SER A 163 -12.72 3.85 -16.38
C SER A 163 -12.03 4.33 -15.11
N ILE A 164 -10.96 3.64 -14.70
CA ILE A 164 -10.21 4.02 -13.48
C ILE A 164 -9.52 5.36 -13.67
N ARG A 165 -8.96 5.62 -14.87
CA ARG A 165 -8.31 6.90 -15.18
C ARG A 165 -9.28 8.08 -15.06
N ASN A 166 -10.52 7.92 -15.52
CA ASN A 166 -11.53 8.97 -15.40
C ASN A 166 -11.93 9.24 -13.94
N GLY A 167 -12.10 8.19 -13.12
CA GLY A 167 -12.37 8.34 -11.69
C GLY A 167 -11.25 9.07 -10.94
N LEU A 168 -10.00 8.79 -11.28
CA LEU A 168 -8.82 9.48 -10.73
C LEU A 168 -8.77 10.96 -11.13
N LEU A 169 -9.09 11.30 -12.38
CA LEU A 169 -9.15 12.69 -12.82
C LEU A 169 -10.18 13.50 -12.02
N VAL A 170 -11.35 12.91 -11.72
CA VAL A 170 -12.38 13.56 -10.90
C VAL A 170 -11.87 13.79 -9.46
N LEU A 171 -11.20 12.81 -8.87
CA LEU A 171 -10.60 12.95 -7.54
C LEU A 171 -9.58 14.09 -7.51
N VAL A 172 -8.61 14.12 -8.43
CA VAL A 172 -7.59 15.17 -8.49
C VAL A 172 -8.21 16.55 -8.73
N SER A 173 -9.24 16.64 -9.58
CA SER A 173 -9.97 17.89 -9.84
C SER A 173 -10.76 18.40 -8.63
N SER A 174 -11.13 17.52 -7.69
CA SER A 174 -11.84 17.89 -6.46
C SER A 174 -10.92 18.34 -5.32
N MET A 175 -9.61 18.17 -5.49
CA MET A 175 -8.57 18.51 -4.50
C MET A 175 -7.95 19.90 -4.72
N SER A 176 -8.27 20.56 -5.85
CA SER A 176 -7.90 21.94 -6.19
C SER A 176 -9.02 22.93 -5.89
#